data_AF-A0A1I0TYC4-F1
#
_entry.id   AF-A0A1I0TYC4-F1
#
_cell.length_a   1.000
_cell.length_b   1.000
_cell.length_c   1.000
_cell.angle_alpha   90.00
_cell.angle_beta   90.00
_cell.angle_gamma   90.00
#
_symmetry.space_group_name_H-M   'P 1'
#
loop_
_entity.id
_entity.type
_entity.pdbx_description
1 polymer ?
#
loop_
_entity_poly.entity_id
_entity_poly.type
_entity_poly.pdbx_seq_one_letter_code
_entity_poly.pdbx_strand_id
1 'polypeptide(L)'
;MDSPLDLILPTLAAFTLPGIAAWYLARRHGLAVFWASLIAGALIMLYGWFTARPTLAPDVASRHTLVIYFVLLPAFMSMVFGAIVGAWQHRAHGAP
;
A
#
# COMPACT_ATOMS: atom_id res chain seq x y z
N MET A 1 -15.21 8.92 -17.74
CA MET A 1 -15.11 8.20 -16.45
C MET A 1 -16.54 8.00 -16.02
N ASP A 2 -17.22 7.02 -16.62
CA ASP A 2 -18.68 7.09 -16.76
C ASP A 2 -19.40 6.02 -15.92
N SER A 3 -18.65 5.19 -15.20
CA SER A 3 -19.18 4.22 -14.25
C SER A 3 -18.44 4.27 -12.91
N PRO A 4 -19.12 4.27 -11.75
CA PRO A 4 -18.48 4.17 -10.45
C PRO A 4 -17.61 2.90 -10.30
N LEU A 5 -17.88 1.85 -11.10
CA LEU A 5 -17.09 0.63 -11.14
C LEU A 5 -15.64 0.85 -11.60
N ASP A 6 -15.39 1.84 -12.45
CA ASP A 6 -14.05 2.17 -12.96
C ASP A 6 -13.10 2.66 -11.86
N LEU A 7 -13.65 3.15 -10.74
CA LEU A 7 -12.89 3.59 -9.57
C LEU A 7 -12.91 2.53 -8.46
N ILE A 8 -14.06 1.89 -8.24
CA ILE A 8 -14.24 0.89 -7.17
C ILE A 8 -13.32 -0.32 -7.38
N LEU A 9 -13.26 -0.87 -8.59
CA LEU A 9 -12.48 -2.07 -8.87
C LEU A 9 -10.97 -1.89 -8.63
N PRO A 10 -10.31 -0.84 -9.18
CA PRO A 10 -8.91 -0.61 -8.89
C PRO A 10 -8.65 -0.23 -7.43
N THR A 11 -9.55 0.48 -6.76
CA THR A 11 -9.40 0.76 -5.32
C THR A 11 -9.51 -0.51 -4.47
N LEU A 12 -10.44 -1.41 -4.78
CA LEU A 12 -10.56 -2.71 -4.11
C LEU A 12 -9.33 -3.58 -4.35
N ALA A 13 -8.82 -3.64 -5.58
CA ALA A 13 -7.61 -4.37 -5.91
C ALA A 13 -6.38 -3.78 -5.22
N ALA A 14 -6.24 -2.46 -5.25
CA ALA A 14 -5.17 -1.73 -4.57
C ALA A 14 -5.23 -1.93 -3.05
N PHE A 15 -6.41 -2.04 -2.46
CA PHE A 15 -6.53 -2.38 -1.05
C PHE A 15 -6.19 -3.86 -0.80
N THR A 16 -6.83 -4.80 -1.47
CA THR A 16 -6.77 -6.22 -1.09
C THR A 16 -5.45 -6.92 -1.46
N LEU A 17 -4.93 -6.67 -2.67
CA LEU A 17 -3.78 -7.43 -3.19
C LEU A 17 -2.50 -7.20 -2.38
N PRO A 18 -2.13 -5.95 -2.00
CA PRO A 18 -0.92 -5.71 -1.22
C PRO A 18 -0.98 -6.34 0.16
N GLY A 19 -2.15 -6.31 0.80
CA GLY A 19 -2.36 -6.94 2.11
C GLY A 19 -2.23 -8.45 2.07
N ILE A 20 -2.84 -9.11 1.08
CA ILE A 20 -2.71 -10.57 0.90
C ILE A 20 -1.25 -10.95 0.63
N ALA A 21 -0.57 -10.22 -0.25
CA ALA A 21 0.84 -10.46 -0.57
C ALA A 21 1.74 -10.31 0.66
N ALA A 22 1.57 -9.21 1.42
CA ALA A 22 2.34 -8.95 2.63
C ALA A 22 2.04 -9.96 3.73
N TRP A 23 0.77 -10.35 3.90
CA TRP A 23 0.37 -11.40 4.83
C TRP A 23 1.05 -12.73 4.52
N TYR A 24 0.95 -13.19 3.27
CA TYR A 24 1.56 -14.44 2.84
C TYR A 24 3.08 -14.44 3.03
N LEU A 25 3.74 -13.34 2.69
CA LEU A 25 5.18 -13.20 2.82
C LEU A 25 5.61 -13.13 4.30
N ALA A 26 4.88 -12.38 5.13
CA ALA A 26 5.18 -12.23 6.56
C ALA A 26 4.97 -13.52 7.35
N ARG A 27 4.06 -14.41 6.92
CA ARG A 27 3.96 -15.76 7.48
C ARG A 27 5.24 -16.58 7.30
N ARG A 28 6.02 -16.30 6.25
CA ARG A 28 7.25 -17.04 5.91
C ARG A 28 8.52 -16.39 6.47
N HIS A 29 8.56 -15.07 6.53
CA HIS A 29 9.76 -14.30 6.87
C HIS A 29 9.59 -13.42 8.11
N GLY A 30 8.46 -13.52 8.81
CA GLY A 30 8.21 -12.85 10.08
C GLY A 30 8.28 -11.32 9.99
N LEU A 31 8.92 -10.71 10.99
CA LEU A 31 8.96 -9.25 11.16
C LEU A 31 9.74 -8.52 10.05
N ALA A 32 10.61 -9.21 9.30
CA ALA A 32 11.37 -8.60 8.21
C ALA A 32 10.45 -8.00 7.14
N VAL A 33 9.30 -8.62 6.89
CA VAL A 33 8.31 -8.18 5.89
C VAL A 33 7.58 -6.93 6.34
N PHE A 34 7.34 -6.77 7.65
CA PHE A 34 6.80 -5.54 8.20
C PHE A 34 7.76 -4.37 7.95
N TRP A 35 9.05 -4.55 8.27
CA TRP A 35 10.07 -3.52 7.99
C TRP A 35 10.21 -3.22 6.50
N ALA A 36 10.21 -4.25 5.64
CA ALA A 36 10.23 -4.06 4.20
C ALA A 36 9.00 -3.28 3.69
N SER A 37 7.82 -3.53 4.26
CA SER A 37 6.59 -2.80 3.92
C SER A 37 6.68 -1.32 4.31
N LEU A 38 7.25 -1.01 5.48
CA LEU A 38 7.52 0.37 5.89
C LEU A 38 8.52 1.08 4.98
N ILE A 39 9.61 0.40 4.61
CA ILE A 39 10.61 0.94 3.68
C ILE A 39 9.98 1.20 2.31
N ALA A 40 9.18 0.27 1.79
CA ALA A 40 8.46 0.44 0.53
C ALA A 40 7.52 1.66 0.58
N GLY A 41 6.76 1.82 1.67
CA GLY A 41 5.91 2.99 1.88
C GLY A 41 6.70 4.30 1.90
N ALA A 42 7.84 4.34 2.62
CA ALA A 42 8.70 5.51 2.68
C ALA A 42 9.28 5.88 1.31
N LEU A 43 9.71 4.90 0.50
CA LEU A 43 10.19 5.14 -0.86
C LEU A 43 9.09 5.69 -1.78
N ILE A 44 7.87 5.17 -1.67
CA ILE A 44 6.72 5.67 -2.44
C ILE A 44 6.39 7.12 -2.04
N MET A 45 6.37 7.43 -0.74
CA MET A 45 6.13 8.80 -0.27
C MET A 45 7.24 9.76 -0.72
N LEU A 46 8.50 9.32 -0.67
CA LEU A 46 9.63 10.10 -1.14
C LEU A 46 9.54 10.37 -2.66
N TYR A 47 9.17 9.36 -3.45
CA TYR A 47 8.92 9.53 -4.87
C TYR A 47 7.75 10.49 -5.14
N GLY A 48 6.65 10.36 -4.37
CA GLY A 48 5.51 11.28 -4.42
C GLY A 48 5.92 12.72 -4.12
N TRP A 49 6.81 12.93 -3.14
CA TRP A 49 7.36 14.24 -2.81
C TRP A 49 8.18 14.85 -3.96
N PHE A 50 9.07 14.07 -4.59
CA PHE A 50 9.87 14.55 -5.72
C PHE A 50 9.04 14.89 -6.97
N THR A 51 7.91 14.19 -7.15
CA THR A 51 7.03 14.36 -8.30
C THR A 51 5.97 15.43 -8.09
N ALA A 52 5.59 15.73 -6.84
CA ALA A 52 4.70 16.82 -6.47
C ALA A 52 5.41 18.20 -6.54
N ARG A 53 5.78 18.64 -7.74
CA ARG A 53 6.32 20.00 -7.94
C ARG A 53 5.19 21.04 -7.98
N PRO A 54 5.36 22.22 -7.37
CA PRO A 54 4.35 23.28 -7.31
C PRO A 54 4.02 23.93 -8.66
N THR A 55 4.69 23.53 -9.75
CA THR A 55 4.44 24.01 -11.12
C THR A 55 3.44 23.13 -11.90
N LEU A 56 2.84 22.13 -11.25
CA LEU A 56 1.84 21.25 -11.86
C LEU A 56 0.51 21.99 -12.06
N ALA A 57 -0.06 21.89 -13.26
CA ALA A 57 -1.39 22.44 -13.54
C ALA A 57 -2.45 21.88 -12.57
N PRO A 58 -3.47 22.66 -12.17
CA PRO A 58 -4.47 22.28 -11.16
C PRO A 58 -5.12 20.91 -11.41
N ASP A 59 -5.35 20.58 -12.69
CA ASP A 59 -5.98 19.33 -13.11
C ASP A 59 -5.10 18.09 -12.83
N VAL A 60 -3.78 18.27 -12.92
CA VAL A 60 -2.79 17.22 -12.64
C VAL A 60 -2.60 17.03 -11.13
N ALA A 61 -2.70 18.11 -10.36
CA ALA A 61 -2.67 18.05 -8.89
C ALA A 61 -3.89 17.30 -8.34
N SER A 62 -5.09 17.60 -8.85
CA SER A 62 -6.33 16.90 -8.50
C SER A 62 -6.24 15.38 -8.72
N ARG A 63 -5.77 14.95 -9.90
CA ARG A 63 -5.59 13.51 -10.20
C ARG A 63 -4.57 12.86 -9.28
N HIS A 64 -3.46 13.52 -8.97
CA HIS A 64 -2.47 13.00 -8.02
C HIS A 64 -3.07 12.82 -6.62
N THR A 65 -3.82 13.81 -6.13
CA THR A 65 -4.50 13.72 -4.83
C THR A 65 -5.43 12.51 -4.76
N LEU A 66 -6.24 12.28 -5.80
CA LEU A 66 -7.12 11.11 -5.84
C LEU A 66 -6.35 9.79 -5.81
N VAL A 67 -5.28 9.66 -6.59
CA VAL A 67 -4.44 8.45 -6.60
C VAL A 67 -3.80 8.22 -5.23
N ILE A 68 -3.32 9.26 -4.56
CA ILE A 68 -2.72 9.14 -3.23
C ILE A 68 -3.74 8.63 -2.22
N TYR A 69 -4.91 9.28 -2.12
CA TYR A 69 -5.89 8.97 -1.08
C TYR A 69 -6.69 7.69 -1.35
N PHE A 70 -6.99 7.36 -2.60
CA PHE A 70 -7.86 6.22 -2.95
C PHE A 70 -7.12 4.98 -3.46
N VAL A 71 -5.82 5.07 -3.74
CA VAL A 71 -5.04 3.94 -4.23
C VAL A 71 -3.83 3.68 -3.35
N LEU A 72 -2.93 4.66 -3.22
CA LEU A 72 -1.65 4.46 -2.51
C LEU A 72 -1.84 4.29 -1.00
N LEU A 73 -2.62 5.17 -0.36
CA LEU A 73 -2.84 5.11 1.08
C LEU A 73 -3.58 3.83 1.50
N PRO A 74 -4.68 3.40 0.86
CA PRO A 74 -5.34 2.14 1.18
C PRO A 74 -4.43 0.93 0.91
N ALA A 75 -3.67 0.94 -0.19
CA ALA A 75 -2.70 -0.12 -0.51
C ALA A 75 -1.63 -0.25 0.56
N PHE A 76 -1.04 0.87 0.99
CA PHE A 76 -0.03 0.90 2.02
C PHE A 76 -0.58 0.40 3.36
N MET A 77 -1.74 0.91 3.79
CA MET A 77 -2.39 0.46 5.03
C MET A 77 -2.65 -1.05 5.01
N SER A 78 -3.21 -1.56 3.92
CA SER A 78 -3.49 -2.99 3.78
C SER A 78 -2.21 -3.83 3.78
N MET A 79 -1.15 -3.39 3.09
CA MET A 79 0.16 -4.05 3.10
C MET A 79 0.72 -4.15 4.53
N VAL A 80 0.71 -3.05 5.28
CA VAL A 80 1.19 -2.99 6.66
C VAL A 80 0.35 -3.91 7.56
N PHE A 81 -0.97 -3.86 7.48
CA PHE A 81 -1.84 -4.74 8.27
C PHE A 81 -1.64 -6.22 7.91
N GLY A 82 -1.54 -6.54 6.63
CA GLY A 82 -1.23 -7.88 6.15
C GLY A 82 0.09 -8.38 6.74
N ALA A 83 1.15 -7.57 6.67
CA ALA A 83 2.45 -7.89 7.24
C ALA A 83 2.38 -8.13 8.75
N ILE A 84 1.66 -7.29 9.50
CA ILE A 84 1.47 -7.44 10.95
C ILE A 84 0.78 -8.78 11.26
N VAL A 85 -0.35 -9.07 10.61
CA VAL A 85 -1.12 -10.30 10.82
C VAL A 85 -0.28 -11.52 10.45
N GLY A 86 0.44 -11.48 9.33
CA GLY A 86 1.28 -12.58 8.87
C GLY A 86 2.47 -12.82 9.80
N ALA A 87 3.13 -11.76 10.28
CA ALA A 87 4.24 -11.87 11.22
C ALA A 87 3.78 -12.35 12.60
N TRP A 88 2.58 -11.96 13.05
CA TRP A 88 1.97 -12.49 14.27
C TRP A 88 1.71 -13.99 14.16
N GLN A 89 1.14 -14.45 13.03
CA GLN A 89 0.94 -15.87 12.77
C GLN A 89 2.26 -16.64 12.67
N HIS A 90 3.31 -16.05 12.09
CA HIS A 90 4.64 -16.64 12.05
C HIS A 90 5.18 -16.94 13.46
N ARG A 91 5.04 -15.98 14.39
CA ARG A 91 5.43 -16.16 15.79
C ARG A 91 4.53 -17.18 16.51
N ALA A 92 3.22 -17.16 16.26
CA ALA A 92 2.27 -18.05 16.91
C ALA A 92 2.44 -19.53 16.50
N HIS A 93 2.95 -19.79 15.30
CA HIS A 93 3.17 -21.15 14.77
C HIS A 93 4.60 -21.68 14.98
N GLY A 94 5.46 -21.00 15.75
CA GLY A 94 6.65 -21.61 16.33
C GLY A 94 7.87 -21.76 15.42
N ALA A 95 8.09 -20.84 14.46
CA ALA A 95 9.46 -20.64 14.00
C ALA A 95 10.23 -19.84 15.07
N PRO A 96 11.48 -20.22 15.41
CA PRO A 96 12.29 -19.55 16.43
C PRO A 96 12.46 -18.04 16.19
#